data_AF-A0A7J2KC36-F1
#
_entry.id   AF-A0A7J2KC36-F1
#
_cell.length_a   1.000
_cell.length_b   1.000
_cell.length_c   1.000
_cell.angle_alpha   90.00
_cell.angle_beta   90.00
_cell.angle_gamma   90.00
#
_symmetry.space_group_name_H-M   'P 1'
#
loop_
_entity.id
_entity.type
_entity.pdbx_description
1 polymer ?
#
loop_
_entity_poly.entity_id
_entity_poly.type
_entity_poly.pdbx_seq_one_letter_code
_entity_poly.pdbx_strand_id
1 'polypeptide(L)'
;MKILDMARNISKSYEALSNEIRVLILAIVISFNKARWMEIRNTLEKILDKRINPNLLAFHLRKLIEYGLIEKNLDIYSANITPDIENGLKNLVAEIKDVIK
;
A
#
# COMPACT_ATOMS: atom_id res chain seq x y z
N MET A 1 -13.59 -1.14 9.66
CA MET A 1 -13.28 -2.45 9.05
C MET A 1 -11.82 -2.71 9.34
N LYS A 2 -11.50 -3.88 9.91
CA LYS A 2 -10.19 -4.18 10.53
C LYS A 2 -8.96 -3.66 9.75
N ILE A 3 -8.90 -3.90 8.44
CA ILE A 3 -7.81 -3.44 7.56
C ILE A 3 -7.67 -1.90 7.53
N LEU A 4 -8.78 -1.16 7.41
CA LEU A 4 -8.77 0.31 7.37
C LEU A 4 -8.37 0.90 8.72
N ASP A 5 -8.83 0.29 9.80
CA ASP A 5 -8.51 0.74 11.15
C ASP A 5 -7.01 0.54 11.45
N MET A 6 -6.42 -0.56 10.98
CA MET A 6 -4.97 -0.80 11.03
C MET A 6 -4.20 0.24 10.22
N ALA A 7 -4.61 0.50 8.97
CA ALA A 7 -3.94 1.47 8.11
C ALA A 7 -3.95 2.89 8.72
N ARG A 8 -5.05 3.28 9.35
CA ARG A 8 -5.19 4.56 10.08
C ARG A 8 -4.31 4.68 11.31
N ASN A 9 -4.09 3.59 12.03
CA ASN A 9 -3.22 3.63 13.21
C ASN A 9 -1.75 3.71 12.80
N ILE A 10 -1.37 2.99 11.75
CA ILE A 10 -0.01 3.03 11.21
C ILE A 10 0.31 4.40 10.62
N SER A 11 -0.64 5.04 9.92
CA SER A 11 -0.42 6.37 9.33
C SER A 11 -0.08 7.45 10.36
N LYS A 12 -0.54 7.30 11.60
CA LYS A 12 -0.21 8.22 12.71
C LYS A 12 1.22 8.07 13.22
N SER A 13 1.87 6.95 12.94
CA SER A 13 3.18 6.59 13.52
C SER A 13 4.36 6.88 12.58
N TYR A 14 4.09 7.13 11.29
CA TYR A 14 5.11 7.33 10.26
C TYR A 14 4.76 8.56 9.43
N GLU A 15 5.58 9.60 9.51
CA GLU A 15 5.32 10.90 8.84
C GLU A 15 5.17 10.75 7.31
N ALA A 16 6.01 9.90 6.70
CA ALA A 16 5.93 9.56 5.27
C ALA A 16 4.64 8.78 4.89
N LEU A 17 4.03 8.09 5.86
CA LEU A 17 2.81 7.30 5.69
C LEU A 17 1.57 7.96 6.31
N SER A 18 1.61 9.28 6.55
CA SER A 18 0.52 10.10 7.15
C SER A 18 -0.84 10.09 6.43
N ASN A 19 -1.01 9.21 5.45
CA ASN A 19 -2.26 8.96 4.76
C ASN A 19 -2.56 7.45 4.71
N GLU A 20 -3.74 7.04 5.16
CA GLU A 20 -4.19 5.64 5.18
C GLU A 20 -4.15 4.95 3.80
N ILE A 21 -4.41 5.68 2.71
CA ILE A 21 -4.33 5.14 1.35
C ILE A 21 -2.88 4.80 0.97
N ARG A 22 -1.90 5.61 1.40
CA ARG A 22 -0.48 5.30 1.16
C ARG A 22 -0.04 4.07 1.94
N VAL A 23 -0.51 3.91 3.19
CA VAL A 23 -0.27 2.69 3.98
C VAL A 23 -0.82 1.46 3.28
N LEU A 24 -2.07 1.53 2.80
CA LEU A 24 -2.70 0.42 2.08
C LEU A 24 -1.95 0.09 0.79
N ILE A 25 -1.60 1.09 -0.03
CA ILE A 25 -0.86 0.87 -1.27
C ILE A 25 0.49 0.19 -0.99
N LEU A 26 1.25 0.68 -0.01
CA LEU A 26 2.53 0.08 0.34
C LEU A 26 2.36 -1.36 0.82
N ALA A 27 1.40 -1.63 1.71
CA ALA A 27 1.12 -2.98 2.20
C ALA A 27 0.65 -3.93 1.08
N ILE A 28 -0.12 -3.44 0.10
CA ILE A 28 -0.50 -4.21 -1.09
C ILE A 28 0.76 -4.56 -1.91
N VAL A 29 1.63 -3.60 -2.19
CA VAL A 29 2.88 -3.84 -2.95
C VAL A 29 3.75 -4.88 -2.25
N ILE A 30 3.90 -4.81 -0.92
CA ILE A 30 4.61 -5.83 -0.13
C ILE A 30 3.92 -7.20 -0.25
N SER A 31 2.59 -7.23 -0.21
CA SER A 31 1.82 -8.47 -0.27
C SER A 31 2.04 -9.24 -1.58
N PHE A 32 2.20 -8.52 -2.69
CA PHE A 32 2.50 -9.10 -4.01
C PHE A 32 4.00 -9.33 -4.27
N ASN A 33 4.90 -8.77 -3.46
CA ASN A 33 6.35 -8.67 -3.68
C ASN A 33 6.74 -7.81 -4.90
N LYS A 34 6.09 -8.05 -6.05
CA LYS A 34 6.13 -7.23 -7.27
C LYS A 34 4.70 -7.05 -7.76
N ALA A 35 4.21 -5.83 -7.74
CA ALA A 35 2.82 -5.54 -8.11
C ALA A 35 2.76 -4.72 -9.40
N ARG A 36 1.79 -5.02 -10.26
CA ARG A 36 1.36 -4.17 -11.37
C ARG A 36 0.31 -3.18 -10.91
N TRP A 37 0.17 -2.10 -11.67
CA TRP A 37 -0.86 -1.08 -11.41
C TRP A 37 -2.27 -1.64 -11.20
N MET A 38 -2.67 -2.59 -12.06
CA MET A 38 -4.00 -3.21 -12.01
C MET A 38 -4.22 -4.01 -10.74
N GLU A 39 -3.20 -4.70 -10.25
CA GLU A 39 -3.26 -5.49 -9.01
C GLU A 39 -3.44 -4.55 -7.81
N ILE A 40 -2.63 -3.49 -7.74
CA ILE A 40 -2.74 -2.47 -6.69
C ILE A 40 -4.14 -1.85 -6.69
N ARG A 41 -4.64 -1.43 -7.86
CA ARG A 41 -5.95 -0.82 -7.99
C ARG A 41 -7.06 -1.78 -7.57
N ASN A 42 -7.08 -2.99 -8.11
CA ASN A 42 -8.17 -3.93 -7.87
C ASN A 42 -8.21 -4.36 -6.40
N THR A 43 -7.06 -4.61 -5.77
CA THR A 43 -7.00 -4.94 -4.34
C THR A 43 -7.44 -3.77 -3.47
N LEU A 44 -7.02 -2.55 -3.81
CA LEU A 44 -7.44 -1.34 -3.09
C LEU A 44 -8.95 -1.08 -3.21
N GLU A 45 -9.53 -1.26 -4.40
CA GLU A 45 -10.98 -1.16 -4.63
C GLU A 45 -11.75 -2.22 -3.83
N LYS A 46 -11.24 -3.46 -3.78
CA LYS A 46 -11.84 -4.56 -2.99
C LYS A 46 -11.82 -4.27 -1.49
N ILE A 47 -10.72 -3.71 -0.96
CA ILE A 47 -10.61 -3.34 0.47
C ILE A 47 -11.52 -2.16 0.82
N LEU A 48 -11.66 -1.19 -0.07
CA LEU A 48 -12.42 0.03 0.18
C LEU A 48 -13.90 -0.09 -0.20
N ASP A 49 -14.29 -1.20 -0.82
CA ASP A 49 -15.61 -1.46 -1.40
C ASP A 49 -16.11 -0.30 -2.29
N LYS A 50 -15.18 0.27 -3.07
CA LYS A 50 -15.48 1.40 -3.96
C LYS A 50 -14.47 1.51 -5.08
N ARG A 51 -14.90 2.10 -6.19
CA ARG A 51 -14.03 2.46 -7.31
C ARG A 51 -13.05 3.54 -6.89
N ILE A 52 -11.81 3.42 -7.34
CA ILE A 52 -10.75 4.39 -7.05
C ILE A 52 -10.51 5.23 -8.28
N ASN A 53 -10.46 6.54 -8.08
CA ASN A 53 -10.06 7.47 -9.13
C ASN A 53 -8.60 7.14 -9.53
N PRO A 54 -8.32 6.85 -10.83
CA PRO A 54 -6.98 6.47 -11.27
C PRO A 54 -5.93 7.55 -10.99
N ASN A 55 -6.31 8.84 -11.06
CA ASN A 55 -5.40 9.95 -10.77
C ASN A 55 -5.06 10.03 -9.27
N LEU A 56 -5.98 9.64 -8.40
CA LEU A 56 -5.72 9.58 -6.95
C LEU A 56 -4.70 8.49 -6.63
N LEU A 57 -4.86 7.30 -7.23
CA LEU A 57 -3.88 6.23 -7.09
C LEU A 57 -2.50 6.66 -7.62
N ALA A 58 -2.47 7.39 -8.74
CA ALA A 58 -1.22 7.85 -9.37
C ALA A 58 -0.50 8.85 -8.47
N PHE A 59 -1.27 9.78 -7.89
CA PHE A 59 -0.78 10.75 -6.95
C PHE A 59 -0.11 10.08 -5.73
N HIS A 60 -0.76 9.10 -5.12
CA HIS A 60 -0.21 8.42 -3.94
C HIS A 60 0.99 7.54 -4.25
N LEU A 61 0.97 6.80 -5.37
CA LEU A 61 2.13 6.00 -5.80
C LEU A 61 3.34 6.88 -6.08
N ARG A 62 3.15 8.01 -6.77
CA ARG A 62 4.22 8.99 -6.98
C ARG A 62 4.80 9.49 -5.65
N LYS A 63 3.96 9.80 -4.66
CA LYS A 63 4.44 10.23 -3.33
C LYS A 63 5.25 9.14 -2.62
N LEU A 64 4.83 7.88 -2.70
CA LEU A 64 5.59 6.76 -2.13
C LEU A 64 6.94 6.55 -2.83
N ILE A 65 7.00 6.78 -4.14
CA ILE A 65 8.26 6.77 -4.91
C ILE A 65 9.15 7.96 -4.51
N GLU A 66 8.60 9.16 -4.38
CA GLU A 66 9.33 10.37 -3.93
C GLU A 66 9.94 10.19 -2.53
N TYR A 67 9.28 9.44 -1.64
CA TYR A 67 9.82 9.09 -0.33
C TYR A 67 10.77 7.89 -0.33
N GLY A 68 11.01 7.27 -1.48
CA GLY A 68 11.87 6.10 -1.62
C GLY A 68 11.29 4.80 -1.05
N LEU A 69 10.00 4.77 -0.67
CA LEU A 69 9.34 3.59 -0.08
C LEU A 69 8.88 2.58 -1.14
N ILE A 70 8.75 3.01 -2.38
CA ILE A 70 8.44 2.19 -3.53
C ILE A 70 9.42 2.51 -4.65
N GLU A 71 9.91 1.46 -5.30
CA GLU A 71 10.61 1.55 -6.57
C GLU A 71 9.67 1.18 -7.71
N LYS A 72 9.83 1.83 -8.85
CA LYS A 72 9.09 1.54 -10.08
C LYS A 72 10.05 1.21 -11.20
N ASN A 73 9.89 0.02 -11.79
CA ASN A 73 10.58 -0.38 -13.00
C ASN A 73 9.52 -0.73 -14.06
N LEU A 74 9.43 0.09 -15.12
CA LEU A 74 8.38 0.00 -16.14
C LEU A 74 6.97 0.04 -15.52
N ASP A 75 6.24 -1.08 -15.56
CA ASP A 75 4.89 -1.24 -15.01
C ASP A 75 4.85 -1.98 -13.66
N ILE A 76 6.02 -2.33 -13.11
CA ILE A 76 6.19 -3.10 -11.88
C ILE A 76 6.59 -2.17 -10.73
N TYR A 77 5.91 -2.33 -9.59
CA TYR A 77 6.18 -1.66 -8.32
C TYR A 77 6.70 -2.66 -7.30
N SER A 78 7.77 -2.31 -6.59
CA SER A 78 8.34 -3.09 -5.48
C SER A 78 8.56 -2.20 -4.26
N ALA A 79 8.45 -2.77 -3.07
CA ALA A 79 8.72 -2.04 -1.84
C ALA A 79 10.23 -1.86 -1.64
N ASN A 80 10.64 -0.69 -1.18
CA ASN A 80 11.99 -0.39 -0.74
C ASN A 80 11.89 0.20 0.67
N ILE A 81 11.86 -0.67 1.68
CA ILE A 81 11.53 -0.31 3.06
C ILE A 81 12.55 -0.86 4.04
N THR A 82 12.69 -0.20 5.18
CA THR A 82 13.51 -0.71 6.28
C THR A 82 12.80 -1.86 7.00
N PRO A 83 13.54 -2.73 7.71
CA PRO A 83 12.95 -3.79 8.54
C PRO A 83 11.95 -3.27 9.58
N ASP A 84 12.13 -2.05 10.09
CA ASP A 84 11.20 -1.43 11.06
C ASP A 84 9.82 -1.18 10.44
N ILE A 85 9.80 -0.61 9.23
CA ILE A 85 8.55 -0.37 8.49
C ILE A 85 7.90 -1.71 8.10
N GLU A 86 8.70 -2.67 7.64
CA GLU A 86 8.22 -4.00 7.28
C GLU A 86 7.54 -4.69 8.48
N ASN A 87 8.20 -4.69 9.64
CA ASN A 87 7.63 -5.23 10.87
C ASN A 87 6.36 -4.48 11.29
N GLY A 88 6.34 -3.15 11.17
CA GLY A 88 5.16 -2.33 11.45
C GLY A 88 3.95 -2.66 10.55
N LEU A 89 4.20 -3.14 9.33
CA LEU A 89 3.17 -3.49 8.35
C LEU A 89 2.80 -4.99 8.36
N LYS A 90 3.57 -5.85 9.02
CA LYS A 90 3.45 -7.32 8.95
C LYS A 90 2.01 -7.83 9.13
N ASN A 91 1.31 -7.35 10.15
CA ASN A 91 -0.06 -7.79 10.41
C ASN A 91 -1.02 -7.31 9.32
N LEU A 92 -0.87 -6.08 8.83
CA LEU A 92 -1.70 -5.55 7.75
C LEU A 92 -1.47 -6.33 6.45
N VAL A 93 -0.21 -6.65 6.15
CA VAL A 93 0.18 -7.48 4.99
C VAL A 93 -0.46 -8.87 5.07
N ALA A 94 -0.47 -9.50 6.25
CA ALA A 94 -1.12 -10.80 6.43
C ALA A 94 -2.62 -10.76 6.09
N GLU A 95 -3.34 -9.76 6.62
CA GLU A 95 -4.77 -9.59 6.33
C GLU A 95 -5.02 -9.31 4.84
N ILE A 96 -4.18 -8.50 4.19
CA ILE A 96 -4.31 -8.21 2.75
C ILE A 96 -4.04 -9.46 1.91
N LYS A 97 -3.07 -10.30 2.29
CA LYS A 97 -2.83 -11.58 1.61
C LYS A 97 -4.05 -12.50 1.65
N ASP A 98 -4.83 -12.48 2.72
CA ASP A 98 -6.09 -13.23 2.78
C ASP A 98 -7.20 -12.65 1.89
N VAL A 99 -7.15 -11.35 1.57
CA VAL A 99 -8.04 -10.71 0.57
C VAL A 99 -7.63 -11.02 -0.86
N ILE A 100 -6.35 -11.26 -1.13
CA ILE A 100 -5.82 -11.53 -2.48
C ILE A 100 -6.08 -13.00 -2.92
N LYS A 101 -6.20 -13.93 -1.96
CA LYS A 101 -6.64 -15.31 -2.20
C LYS A 101 -8.02 -15.34 -2.89
#